data_AF-A0A3M1XSL9-F1
#
_entry.id   AF-A0A3M1XSL9-F1
#
_cell.length_a   1.000
_cell.length_b   1.000
_cell.length_c   1.000
_cell.angle_alpha   90.00
_cell.angle_beta   90.00
_cell.angle_gamma   90.00
#
_symmetry.space_group_name_H-M   'P 1'
#
loop_
_entity.id
_entity.type
_entity.pdbx_description
1 polymer ?
#
loop_
_entity_poly.entity_id
_entity_poly.type
_entity_poly.pdbx_seq_one_letter_code
_entity_poly.pdbx_strand_id
1 'polypeptide(L)'
;MNQIVSFIIQKGGCGKTTTTVNTAAYLAQQGFRVLAVDMDPQGNLTQHFGYDTESLSATLLHLFQNSKSFQEVVLKRSDTLHV
;
A
#
# COMPACT_ATOMS: atom_id res chain seq x y z
N MET A 1 -13.85 -10.33 9.89
CA MET A 1 -13.16 -11.18 8.89
C MET A 1 -12.46 -10.24 7.93
N ASN A 2 -11.18 -10.46 7.62
CA ASN A 2 -10.42 -9.57 6.73
C ASN A 2 -10.58 -10.06 5.29
N GLN A 3 -10.88 -9.17 4.35
CA GLN A 3 -10.92 -9.47 2.93
C GLN A 3 -9.63 -8.99 2.26
N ILE A 4 -9.04 -9.84 1.41
CA ILE A 4 -7.83 -9.51 0.65
C ILE A 4 -8.22 -9.44 -0.82
N VAL A 5 -7.89 -8.33 -1.47
CA VAL A 5 -8.15 -8.10 -2.90
C VAL A 5 -6.81 -7.75 -3.56
N SER A 6 -6.45 -8.51 -4.59
CA SER A 6 -5.17 -8.34 -5.31
C SER A 6 -5.42 -7.89 -6.75
N PHE A 7 -4.76 -6.82 -7.17
CA PHE A 7 -4.86 -6.28 -8.53
C PHE A 7 -3.63 -6.71 -9.35
N ILE A 8 -3.75 -7.83 -10.08
CA ILE A 8 -2.61 -8.49 -10.75
C ILE A 8 -2.80 -8.49 -12.26
N ILE A 9 -1.87 -7.86 -12.98
CA ILE A 9 -1.78 -7.82 -14.45
C ILE A 9 -0.31 -7.81 -14.86
N GLN A 10 0.11 -8.77 -15.69
CA GLN A 10 1.50 -8.91 -16.17
C GLN A 10 1.99 -7.71 -16.99
N LYS A 11 1.10 -7.09 -17.78
CA LYS A 11 1.45 -5.94 -18.62
C LYS A 11 1.59 -4.64 -17.80
N GLY A 12 2.63 -3.87 -18.08
CA GLY A 12 2.85 -2.52 -17.54
C GLY A 12 1.83 -1.51 -18.09
N GLY A 13 1.50 -0.47 -17.31
CA GLY A 13 0.59 0.59 -17.76
C GLY A 13 -0.89 0.21 -17.88
N CYS A 14 -1.32 -0.91 -17.29
CA CYS A 14 -2.72 -1.37 -17.32
C CYS A 14 -3.59 -0.86 -16.17
N GLY A 15 -3.16 0.20 -15.48
CA GLY A 15 -3.96 0.83 -14.41
C GLY A 15 -3.99 0.11 -13.06
N LYS A 16 -3.19 -0.95 -12.84
CA LYS A 16 -3.15 -1.69 -11.56
C LYS A 16 -3.06 -0.77 -10.34
N THR A 17 -1.99 0.01 -10.26
CA THR A 17 -1.72 0.94 -9.15
C THR A 17 -2.84 1.96 -9.01
N THR A 18 -3.29 2.53 -10.14
CA THR A 18 -4.39 3.50 -10.16
C THR A 18 -5.68 2.91 -9.59
N THR A 19 -6.05 1.70 -10.00
CA THR A 19 -7.21 1.00 -9.47
C THR A 19 -7.03 0.68 -7.99
N THR A 20 -5.88 0.16 -7.57
CA THR A 20 -5.61 -0.16 -6.16
C THR A 20 -5.71 1.08 -5.27
N VAL A 21 -5.07 2.18 -5.64
CA VAL A 21 -5.10 3.45 -4.88
C VAL A 21 -6.53 3.96 -4.75
N ASN A 22 -7.28 4.02 -5.85
CA ASN A 22 -8.64 4.55 -5.84
C ASN A 22 -9.61 3.63 -5.08
N THR A 23 -9.50 2.31 -5.23
CA THR A 23 -10.32 1.37 -4.45
C THR A 23 -10.01 1.48 -2.96
N ALA A 24 -8.74 1.54 -2.57
CA ALA A 24 -8.35 1.69 -1.17
C ALA A 24 -8.86 3.00 -0.56
N ALA A 25 -8.68 4.11 -1.27
CA ALA A 25 -9.16 5.43 -0.84
C ALA A 25 -10.68 5.46 -0.73
N TYR A 26 -11.41 4.94 -1.72
CA TYR A 26 -12.87 4.89 -1.71
C TYR A 26 -13.39 4.05 -0.54
N LEU A 27 -12.88 2.84 -0.34
CA LEU A 27 -13.29 1.98 0.77
C LEU A 27 -13.00 2.64 2.13
N ALA A 28 -11.85 3.29 2.29
CA ALA A 28 -11.53 4.02 3.51
C ALA A 28 -12.48 5.20 3.76
N GLN A 29 -12.91 5.91 2.71
CA GLN A 29 -13.92 6.97 2.79
C GLN A 29 -15.32 6.43 3.14
N GLN A 30 -15.64 5.19 2.75
CA GLN A 30 -16.87 4.50 3.16
C GLN A 30 -16.80 3.95 4.61
N GLY A 31 -15.74 4.26 5.36
CA GLY A 31 -15.60 3.88 6.78
C GLY A 31 -14.97 2.50 7.00
N PHE A 32 -14.55 1.79 5.96
CA PHE A 32 -13.82 0.54 6.11
C PHE A 32 -12.39 0.79 6.58
N ARG A 33 -11.85 -0.08 7.43
CA ARG A 33 -10.42 -0.08 7.75
C ARG A 33 -9.67 -0.77 6.63
N VAL A 34 -8.83 -0.01 5.93
CA VAL A 34 -8.11 -0.44 4.74
C VAL A 34 -6.61 -0.38 5.01
N LEU A 35 -5.92 -1.43 4.59
CA LEU A 35 -4.47 -1.47 4.40
C LEU A 35 -4.21 -1.63 2.91
N ALA A 36 -3.68 -0.60 2.26
CA ALA A 36 -3.12 -0.72 0.92
C ALA A 36 -1.71 -1.33 1.05
N VAL A 37 -1.31 -2.21 0.14
CA VAL A 37 0.01 -2.86 0.19
C VAL A 37 0.70 -2.65 -1.14
N ASP A 38 1.88 -2.02 -1.12
CA ASP A 38 2.71 -1.85 -2.31
C ASP A 38 3.68 -3.03 -2.46
N MET A 39 3.41 -3.88 -3.44
CA MET A 39 4.27 -5.03 -3.77
C MET A 39 5.10 -4.81 -5.04
N ASP A 40 5.04 -3.61 -5.63
CA ASP A 40 5.83 -3.25 -6.81
C ASP A 40 7.12 -2.56 -6.35
N PRO A 41 8.32 -3.04 -6.73
CA PRO A 41 9.59 -2.39 -6.39
C PRO A 41 9.67 -0.91 -6.82
N GLN A 42 8.85 -0.47 -7.78
CA GLN A 42 8.78 0.93 -8.19
C GLN A 42 8.13 1.84 -7.14
N GLY A 43 7.37 1.31 -6.19
CA GLY A 43 6.80 2.11 -5.09
C GLY A 43 5.71 3.10 -5.51
N ASN A 44 5.12 2.94 -6.70
CA ASN A 44 4.18 3.89 -7.27
C ASN A 44 2.91 4.07 -6.40
N LEU A 45 2.43 3.01 -5.74
CA LEU A 45 1.26 3.11 -4.85
C LEU A 45 1.59 3.98 -3.65
N THR A 46 2.76 3.74 -3.06
CA THR A 46 3.28 4.48 -1.90
C THR A 46 3.42 5.96 -2.22
N GLN A 47 4.02 6.29 -3.36
CA GLN A 47 4.14 7.67 -3.86
C GLN A 47 2.79 8.33 -4.12
N HIS A 48 1.82 7.60 -4.68
CA HIS A 48 0.46 8.11 -4.91
C HIS A 48 -0.24 8.57 -3.62
N PHE A 49 0.09 7.96 -2.48
CA PHE A 49 -0.43 8.39 -1.18
C PHE A 49 0.34 9.54 -0.54
N GLY A 50 1.40 10.03 -1.19
CA GLY A 50 2.19 11.19 -0.78
C GLY A 50 3.44 10.86 0.03
N TYR A 51 3.89 9.61 0.02
CA TYR A 51 5.12 9.19 0.71
C TYR A 51 6.29 9.12 -0.27
N ASP A 52 7.40 9.76 0.09
CA ASP A 52 8.65 9.64 -0.66
C ASP A 52 9.33 8.31 -0.32
N THR A 53 9.35 7.40 -1.29
CA THR A 53 9.89 6.04 -1.16
C THR A 53 11.38 6.00 -0.88
N GLU A 54 12.15 7.01 -1.28
CA GLU A 54 13.58 7.08 -1.02
C GLU A 54 13.89 7.46 0.44
N SER A 55 12.94 8.13 1.10
CA SER A 55 13.07 8.57 2.49
C SER A 55 12.61 7.51 3.52
N LEU A 56 12.01 6.41 3.08
CA LEU A 56 11.43 5.40 3.97
C LEU A 56 12.51 4.54 4.64
N SER A 57 12.54 4.60 5.98
CA SER A 57 13.47 3.80 6.80
C SER A 57 13.09 2.31 6.93
N ALA A 58 11.86 1.95 6.56
CA ALA A 58 11.34 0.59 6.58
C ALA A 58 10.32 0.42 5.44
N THR A 59 10.35 -0.75 4.80
CA THR A 59 9.51 -1.08 3.64
C THR A 59 9.11 -2.54 3.70
N LEU A 60 8.21 -2.97 2.80
CA LEU A 60 7.77 -4.36 2.72
C LEU A 60 8.93 -5.36 2.56
N LEU A 61 10.01 -4.95 1.89
CA LEU A 61 11.22 -5.77 1.76
C LEU A 61 11.82 -6.13 3.13
N HIS A 62 11.89 -5.17 4.05
CA HIS A 62 12.41 -5.38 5.39
C HIS A 62 11.53 -6.33 6.20
N LEU A 63 10.21 -6.27 5.99
CA LEU A 63 9.27 -7.21 6.61
C LEU A 63 9.52 -8.65 6.12
N PHE A 64 9.71 -8.84 4.81
CA PHE A 64 10.01 -10.17 4.23
C PHE A 64 11.37 -10.71 4.68
N GLN A 65 12.33 -9.82 4.94
CA GLN A 65 13.64 -10.19 5.49
C GLN A 65 13.61 -10.42 7.00
N ASN A 66 12.47 -10.22 7.68
CA ASN A 66 12.33 -10.24 9.14
C ASN A 66 13.30 -9.27 9.86
N SER A 67 13.70 -8.17 9.21
CA SER A 67 14.59 -7.17 9.79
C SER A 67 13.84 -6.00 10.46
N LYS A 68 12.56 -5.82 10.12
CA LYS A 68 11.66 -4.82 10.69
C LYS A 68 10.31 -5.46 11.02
N SER A 69 9.68 -4.99 12.09
CA SER A 69 8.33 -5.41 12.47
C SER A 69 7.27 -4.82 11.56
N PHE A 70 6.07 -5.43 11.55
CA PHE A 70 4.94 -4.92 10.77
C PHE A 70 4.59 -3.47 11.14
N GLN A 71 4.63 -3.14 12.44
CA GLN A 71 4.31 -1.81 12.96
C GLN A 71 5.32 -0.74 12.48
N GLU A 72 6.57 -1.12 12.24
CA GLU A 72 7.59 -0.19 11.71
C GLU A 72 7.42 0.08 10.22
N VAL A 73 6.79 -0.84 9.48
CA VAL A 73 6.64 -0.75 8.02
C VAL A 73 5.33 -0.04 7.62
N VAL A 74 4.28 -0.13 8.44
CA VAL A 74 2.97 0.45 8.13
C VAL A 74 2.94 1.96 8.36
N LEU A 75 2.45 2.69 7.36
CA LEU A 75 2.27 4.13 7.38
C LEU A 75 0.79 4.48 7.59
N LYS A 76 0.49 5.24 8.65
CA LYS A 76 -0.87 5.74 8.89
C LYS A 76 -1.15 6.97 8.04
N ARG A 77 -2.06 6.84 7.07
CA ARG A 77 -2.50 7.98 6.24
C ARG A 77 -3.71 8.70 6.84
N SER A 78 -4.65 7.96 7.40
CA SER A 78 -5.82 8.46 8.13
C SER A 78 -6.25 7.43 9.19
N ASP A 79 -7.36 7.66 9.88
CA ASP A 79 -7.90 6.69 10.84
C ASP A 79 -8.40 5.39 10.18
N THR A 80 -8.82 5.47 8.92
CA THR A 80 -9.36 4.34 8.16
C THR A 80 -8.42 3.82 7.08
N LEU A 81 -7.39 4.57 6.68
CA LEU A 81 -6.45 4.19 5.63
C LEU A 81 -5.02 4.10 6.13
N HIS A 82 -4.43 2.92 5.93
CA HIS A 82 -3.03 2.63 6.14
C HIS A 82 -2.41 2.16 4.82
N VAL A 83 -1.11 2.36 4.67
CA VAL A 83 -0.30 1.99 3.50
C VAL A 83 0.92 1.22 3.97
#